data_AF-A0A926BZI8-F1
#
_entry.id   AF-A0A926BZI8-F1
#
_cell.length_a   1.000
_cell.length_b   1.000
_cell.length_c   1.000
_cell.angle_alpha   90.00
_cell.angle_beta   90.00
_cell.angle_gamma   90.00
#
_symmetry.space_group_name_H-M   'P 1'
#
loop_
_entity.id
_entity.type
_entity.pdbx_description
1 polymer ?
#
loop_
_entity_poly.entity_id
_entity_poly.type
_entity_poly.pdbx_seq_one_letter_code
_entity_poly.pdbx_strand_id
1 'polypeptide(L)'
;MTRDIIINAIMASFSTTNIPAAHDVVIGSSGEAITTKSIFIGKAWTNLNPDELIVENSALGYLSDAAFRYYLPAYMMLLLDDIQRADMVASSVVHQLTLPLEVDQLRLMNFLAQSTYTQQDLGQFLLDELRNSTANVAFFIRRTALFTPQQGHCINMFLIGLSEFYPDYYDQGEPLMASQRYWFKYKL
;
A
#
# COMPACT_ATOMS: atom_id res chain seq x y z
N MET A 1 1.07 -21.13 4.74
CA MET A 1 0.23 -20.94 3.52
C MET A 1 1.12 -21.04 2.28
N THR A 2 0.64 -21.27 1.06
CA THR A 2 1.51 -21.27 -0.15
C THR A 2 1.29 -20.03 -1.01
N ARG A 3 2.30 -19.66 -1.80
CA ARG A 3 2.23 -18.51 -2.73
C ARG A 3 1.10 -18.66 -3.73
N ASP A 4 0.94 -19.86 -4.32
CA ASP A 4 -0.11 -20.15 -5.31
C ASP A 4 -1.53 -19.98 -4.73
N ILE A 5 -1.73 -20.34 -3.46
CA ILE A 5 -3.02 -20.13 -2.78
C ILE A 5 -3.36 -18.64 -2.74
N ILE A 6 -2.38 -17.78 -2.43
CA ILE A 6 -2.59 -16.33 -2.37
C ILE A 6 -2.83 -15.76 -3.77
N ILE A 7 -2.03 -16.16 -4.76
CA ILE A 7 -2.20 -15.71 -6.16
C ILE A 7 -3.59 -16.07 -6.68
N ASN A 8 -4.05 -17.32 -6.47
CA ASN A 8 -5.38 -17.74 -6.87
C ASN A 8 -6.48 -16.95 -6.16
N ALA A 9 -6.30 -16.65 -4.87
CA ALA A 9 -7.24 -15.81 -4.12
C ALA A 9 -7.30 -14.37 -4.65
N ILE A 10 -6.15 -13.79 -5.05
CA ILE A 10 -6.08 -12.47 -5.70
C ILE A 10 -6.86 -12.48 -7.01
N MET A 11 -6.56 -13.43 -7.89
CA MET A 11 -7.25 -13.56 -9.18
C MET A 11 -8.77 -13.72 -9.01
N ALA A 12 -9.20 -14.59 -8.10
CA ALA A 12 -10.61 -14.80 -7.83
C ALA A 12 -11.32 -13.57 -7.24
N SER A 13 -10.66 -12.83 -6.35
CA SER A 13 -11.28 -11.71 -5.62
C SER A 13 -11.27 -10.39 -6.38
N PHE A 14 -10.34 -10.19 -7.31
CA PHE A 14 -10.14 -8.92 -8.01
C PHE A 14 -10.52 -8.94 -9.49
N SER A 15 -10.68 -10.11 -10.12
CA SER A 15 -11.00 -10.24 -11.56
C SER A 15 -12.28 -9.52 -12.00
N THR A 16 -13.26 -9.36 -11.11
CA THR A 16 -14.53 -8.68 -11.38
C THR A 16 -14.54 -7.20 -10.99
N THR A 17 -13.40 -6.66 -10.54
CA THR A 17 -13.30 -5.23 -10.18
C THR A 17 -13.37 -4.39 -11.45
N ASN A 18 -14.24 -3.39 -11.47
CA ASN A 18 -14.37 -2.50 -12.61
C ASN A 18 -13.12 -1.62 -12.77
N ILE A 19 -12.67 -1.44 -14.00
CA ILE A 19 -11.60 -0.50 -14.34
C ILE A 19 -12.04 0.93 -13.95
N PRO A 20 -11.17 1.73 -13.31
CA PRO A 20 -11.52 3.11 -12.98
C PRO A 20 -11.73 3.94 -14.25
N ALA A 21 -12.58 4.96 -14.16
CA ALA A 21 -12.76 5.90 -15.24
C ALA A 21 -11.46 6.67 -15.52
N ALA A 22 -11.23 7.04 -16.78
CA ALA A 22 -10.04 7.77 -17.22
C ALA A 22 -9.74 9.06 -16.42
N HIS A 23 -10.77 9.76 -15.96
CA HIS A 23 -10.61 10.97 -15.15
C HIS A 23 -10.35 10.69 -13.67
N ASP A 24 -10.53 9.45 -13.22
CA ASP A 24 -10.50 9.00 -11.83
C ASP A 24 -9.39 7.97 -11.58
N VAL A 25 -8.22 8.17 -12.20
CA VAL A 25 -7.05 7.29 -12.02
C VAL A 25 -6.14 7.80 -10.90
N VAL A 26 -5.95 9.11 -10.83
CA VAL A 26 -5.03 9.75 -9.88
C VAL A 26 -5.72 10.90 -9.14
N ILE A 27 -5.25 11.20 -7.95
CA ILE A 27 -5.59 12.40 -7.19
C ILE A 27 -4.63 13.55 -7.52
N GLY A 28 -5.17 14.75 -7.66
CA GLY A 28 -4.39 15.95 -7.94
C GLY A 28 -3.95 16.09 -9.41
N SER A 29 -3.08 17.07 -9.65
CA SER A 29 -2.62 17.47 -10.98
C SER A 29 -1.12 17.79 -11.03
N SER A 30 -0.35 17.27 -10.07
CA SER A 30 1.12 17.40 -10.10
C SER A 30 1.70 16.72 -11.33
N GLY A 31 2.91 17.13 -11.75
CA GLY A 31 3.62 16.46 -12.85
C GLY A 31 3.78 14.95 -12.61
N GLU A 32 4.05 14.54 -11.37
CA GLU A 32 4.11 13.14 -10.97
C GLU A 32 2.75 12.44 -11.15
N ALA A 33 1.64 13.04 -10.71
CA ALA A 33 0.31 12.46 -10.90
C ALA A 33 -0.05 12.28 -12.37
N ILE A 34 0.37 13.20 -13.24
CA ILE A 34 0.16 13.11 -14.70
C ILE A 34 0.95 11.93 -15.29
N THR A 35 2.23 11.78 -14.91
CA THR A 35 3.08 10.66 -15.35
C THR A 35 2.49 9.33 -14.90
N THR A 36 2.19 9.20 -13.61
CA THR A 36 1.54 8.01 -13.04
C THR A 36 0.25 7.68 -13.80
N LYS A 37 -0.61 8.66 -14.07
CA LYS A 37 -1.86 8.45 -14.81
C LYS A 37 -1.66 7.77 -16.18
N SER A 38 -0.62 8.15 -16.93
CA SER A 38 -0.36 7.60 -18.26
C SER A 38 -0.01 6.11 -18.23
N ILE A 39 0.55 5.63 -17.12
CA ILE A 39 0.95 4.23 -16.94
C ILE A 39 -0.25 3.35 -16.65
N PHE A 40 -1.28 3.88 -15.98
CA PHE A 40 -2.43 3.09 -15.54
C PHE A 40 -3.64 3.19 -16.48
N ILE A 41 -3.92 4.36 -17.05
CA ILE A 41 -5.19 4.66 -17.73
C ILE A 41 -5.60 3.58 -18.77
N GLY A 42 -6.77 2.98 -18.56
CA GLY A 42 -7.35 1.99 -19.49
C GLY A 42 -6.63 0.64 -19.52
N LYS A 43 -5.54 0.45 -18.78
CA LYS A 43 -4.84 -0.85 -18.70
C LYS A 43 -5.51 -1.77 -17.70
N ALA A 44 -5.57 -3.06 -18.04
CA ALA A 44 -5.97 -4.10 -17.12
C ALA A 44 -4.87 -4.36 -16.08
N TRP A 45 -5.23 -4.49 -14.80
CA TRP A 45 -4.25 -4.71 -13.73
C TRP A 45 -3.44 -6.01 -13.93
N THR A 46 -4.00 -7.02 -14.58
CA THR A 46 -3.32 -8.29 -14.92
C THR A 46 -2.26 -8.15 -16.01
N ASN A 47 -2.27 -7.05 -16.76
CA ASN A 47 -1.40 -6.83 -17.93
C ASN A 47 -0.46 -5.63 -17.71
N LEU A 48 -0.31 -5.15 -16.48
CA LEU A 48 0.64 -4.09 -16.17
C LEU A 48 2.07 -4.64 -16.22
N ASN A 49 2.99 -3.83 -16.75
CA ASN A 49 4.39 -4.19 -16.84
C ASN A 49 5.04 -4.11 -15.43
N PRO A 50 5.61 -5.22 -14.90
CA PRO A 50 6.32 -5.22 -13.63
C PRO A 50 7.37 -4.12 -13.51
N ASP A 51 8.09 -3.84 -14.60
CA ASP A 51 9.18 -2.85 -14.62
C ASP A 51 8.64 -1.43 -14.47
N GLU A 52 7.47 -1.13 -15.07
CA GLU A 52 6.79 0.15 -14.89
C GLU A 52 6.33 0.32 -13.44
N LEU A 53 5.83 -0.75 -12.80
CA LEU A 53 5.38 -0.72 -11.41
C LEU A 53 6.52 -0.50 -10.40
N ILE A 54 7.70 -1.06 -10.68
CA ILE A 54 8.90 -0.87 -9.85
C ILE A 54 9.39 0.58 -9.93
N VAL A 55 9.40 1.16 -11.13
CA VAL A 55 9.77 2.56 -11.34
C VAL A 55 8.76 3.49 -10.65
N GLU A 56 7.47 3.19 -10.78
CA GLU A 56 6.37 3.93 -10.16
C GLU A 56 6.04 3.45 -8.73
N ASN A 57 7.06 3.22 -7.90
CA ASN A 57 6.87 2.69 -6.55
C ASN A 57 6.05 3.61 -5.60
N SER A 58 5.96 4.90 -5.91
CA SER A 58 5.16 5.88 -5.16
C SER A 58 3.73 6.05 -5.69
N ALA A 59 3.40 5.47 -6.85
CA ALA A 59 2.12 5.70 -7.53
C ALA A 59 0.90 5.36 -6.66
N LEU A 60 0.98 4.34 -5.80
CA LEU A 60 -0.12 3.96 -4.89
C LEU A 60 -0.58 5.13 -4.00
N GLY A 61 0.30 6.04 -3.61
CA GLY A 61 -0.05 7.25 -2.85
C GLY A 61 -0.89 8.24 -3.66
N TYR A 62 -0.72 8.25 -4.98
CA TYR A 62 -1.36 9.18 -5.90
C TYR A 62 -2.58 8.62 -6.63
N LEU A 63 -2.87 7.32 -6.53
CA LEU A 63 -4.08 6.75 -7.13
C LEU A 63 -5.35 7.31 -6.48
N SER A 64 -6.42 7.43 -7.26
CA SER A 64 -7.76 7.61 -6.68
C SER A 64 -8.14 6.40 -5.82
N ASP A 65 -9.18 6.53 -5.00
CA ASP A 65 -9.63 5.40 -4.17
C ASP A 65 -10.09 4.21 -5.03
N ALA A 66 -10.77 4.48 -6.16
CA ALA A 66 -11.19 3.45 -7.11
C ALA A 66 -10.01 2.81 -7.85
N ALA A 67 -9.04 3.61 -8.29
CA ALA A 67 -7.85 3.13 -8.97
C ALA A 67 -6.94 2.35 -8.04
N PHE A 68 -6.80 2.77 -6.78
CA PHE A 68 -6.08 2.02 -5.75
C PHE A 68 -6.66 0.62 -5.60
N ARG A 69 -7.99 0.50 -5.42
CA ARG A 69 -8.65 -0.80 -5.34
C ARG A 69 -8.42 -1.67 -6.57
N TYR A 70 -8.45 -1.08 -7.77
CA TYR A 70 -8.32 -1.82 -9.02
C TYR A 70 -6.87 -2.29 -9.31
N TYR A 71 -5.87 -1.45 -9.03
CA TYR A 71 -4.47 -1.73 -9.37
C TYR A 71 -3.64 -2.35 -8.25
N LEU A 72 -4.06 -2.24 -6.98
CA LEU A 72 -3.44 -2.94 -5.85
C LEU A 72 -3.08 -4.41 -6.12
N PRO A 73 -3.96 -5.27 -6.71
CA PRO A 73 -3.61 -6.67 -6.95
C PRO A 73 -2.40 -6.86 -7.87
N ALA A 74 -2.11 -5.95 -8.80
CA ALA A 74 -0.90 -6.02 -9.63
C ALA A 74 0.37 -5.88 -8.78
N TYR A 75 0.36 -4.94 -7.83
CA TYR A 75 1.43 -4.76 -6.87
C TYR A 75 1.56 -5.96 -5.91
N MET A 76 0.44 -6.50 -5.44
CA MET A 76 0.47 -7.71 -4.59
C MET A 76 1.09 -8.91 -5.33
N MET A 77 0.74 -9.12 -6.61
CA MET A 77 1.36 -10.16 -7.42
C MET A 77 2.85 -9.93 -7.64
N LEU A 78 3.26 -8.69 -7.91
CA LEU A 78 4.68 -8.32 -8.06
C LEU A 78 5.50 -8.70 -6.82
N LEU A 79 5.01 -8.40 -5.62
CA LEU A 79 5.73 -8.72 -4.37
C LEU A 79 5.74 -10.21 -4.05
N LEU A 80 4.72 -10.96 -4.49
CA LEU A 80 4.73 -12.41 -4.38
C LEU A 80 5.71 -13.04 -5.37
N ASP A 81 5.89 -12.46 -6.55
CA ASP A 81 6.81 -12.96 -7.58
C ASP A 81 8.28 -12.70 -7.20
N ASP A 82 8.65 -11.43 -7.04
CA ASP A 82 10.03 -10.99 -6.79
C ASP A 82 10.07 -9.74 -5.89
N ILE A 83 9.99 -9.98 -4.57
CA ILE A 83 10.04 -8.91 -3.58
C ILE A 83 11.38 -8.16 -3.58
N GLN A 84 12.49 -8.84 -3.88
CA GLN A 84 13.84 -8.27 -3.82
C GLN A 84 14.03 -7.23 -4.93
N ARG A 85 13.53 -7.54 -6.13
CA ARG A 85 13.53 -6.58 -7.24
C ARG A 85 12.58 -5.41 -7.00
N ALA A 86 11.52 -5.64 -6.22
CA ALA A 86 10.47 -4.68 -5.92
C ALA A 86 10.65 -4.00 -4.55
N ASP A 87 11.88 -3.80 -4.08
CA ASP A 87 12.19 -3.41 -2.70
C ASP A 87 11.43 -2.16 -2.23
N MET A 88 11.52 -1.06 -3.00
CA MET A 88 10.79 0.18 -2.69
C MET A 88 9.27 0.02 -2.77
N VAL A 89 8.79 -0.86 -3.65
CA VAL A 89 7.35 -1.16 -3.81
C VAL A 89 6.85 -1.92 -2.59
N ALA A 90 7.63 -2.85 -2.03
CA ALA A 90 7.26 -3.63 -0.86
C ALA A 90 6.90 -2.73 0.32
N SER A 91 7.79 -1.79 0.64
CA SER A 91 7.56 -0.79 1.68
C SER A 91 6.32 0.06 1.39
N SER A 92 6.16 0.52 0.14
CA SER A 92 5.02 1.33 -0.30
C SER A 92 3.68 0.60 -0.14
N VAL A 93 3.57 -0.64 -0.62
CA VAL A 93 2.35 -1.46 -0.52
C VAL A 93 1.97 -1.69 0.95
N VAL A 94 2.92 -2.14 1.77
CA VAL A 94 2.65 -2.42 3.18
C VAL A 94 2.27 -1.15 3.92
N HIS A 95 2.93 -0.02 3.65
CA HIS A 95 2.58 1.27 4.22
C HIS A 95 1.13 1.67 3.88
N GLN A 96 0.74 1.59 2.60
CA GLN A 96 -0.62 1.94 2.15
C GLN A 96 -1.70 1.00 2.70
N LEU A 97 -1.32 -0.23 3.11
CA LEU A 97 -2.21 -1.22 3.73
C LEU A 97 -2.16 -1.18 5.27
N THR A 98 -1.36 -0.31 5.87
CA THR A 98 -1.27 -0.19 7.33
C THR A 98 -2.15 0.94 7.82
N LEU A 99 -3.08 0.65 8.75
CA LEU A 99 -3.82 1.70 9.45
C LEU A 99 -2.82 2.57 10.22
N PRO A 100 -2.69 3.88 9.90
CA PRO A 100 -1.78 4.77 10.61
C PRO A 100 -2.28 4.99 12.04
N LEU A 101 -1.36 4.94 13.00
CA LEU A 101 -1.62 5.22 14.41
C LEU A 101 -0.62 6.26 14.93
N GLU A 102 -0.99 6.99 15.98
CA GLU A 102 -0.11 8.01 16.59
C GLU A 102 1.25 7.43 17.05
N VAL A 103 1.27 6.15 17.45
CA VAL A 103 2.51 5.45 17.82
C VAL A 103 3.54 5.38 16.69
N ASP A 104 3.12 5.43 15.42
CA ASP A 104 4.04 5.43 14.28
C ASP A 104 4.82 6.75 14.22
N GLN A 105 4.16 7.86 14.56
CA GLN A 105 4.78 9.17 14.64
C GLN A 105 5.80 9.22 15.79
N LEU A 106 5.49 8.58 16.92
CA LEU A 106 6.44 8.46 18.04
C LEU A 106 7.65 7.61 17.68
N ARG A 107 7.46 6.53 16.90
CA ARG A 107 8.57 5.69 16.41
C ARG A 107 9.45 6.46 15.44
N LEU A 108 8.84 7.18 14.50
CA LEU A 108 9.56 8.05 13.57
C LEU A 108 10.33 9.14 14.32
N MET A 109 9.72 9.74 15.34
CA MET A 109 10.38 10.73 16.20
C MET A 109 11.60 10.15 16.91
N ASN A 110 11.49 8.95 17.48
CA ASN A 110 12.61 8.29 18.14
C ASN A 110 13.74 7.97 17.15
N PHE A 111 13.40 7.50 15.95
CA PHE A 111 14.36 7.26 14.87
C PHE A 111 15.07 8.56 14.45
N LEU A 112 14.31 9.63 14.20
CA LEU A 112 14.86 10.91 13.78
C LEU A 112 15.68 11.59 14.89
N ALA A 113 15.29 11.46 16.16
CA ALA A 113 16.07 11.97 17.28
C ALA A 113 17.44 11.29 17.45
N GLN A 114 17.59 10.07 16.91
CA GLN A 114 18.85 9.34 16.84
C GLN A 114 19.67 9.67 15.58
N SER A 115 19.12 10.49 14.67
CA SER A 115 19.76 10.94 13.43
C SER A 115 20.30 12.38 13.53
N THR A 116 21.03 12.85 12.53
CA THR A 116 21.66 14.18 12.48
C THR A 116 20.69 15.37 12.29
N TYR A 117 19.38 15.16 12.39
CA TYR A 117 18.39 16.23 12.25
C TYR A 117 18.47 17.25 13.39
N THR A 118 18.28 18.54 13.06
CA THR A 118 18.25 19.59 14.09
C THR A 118 16.93 19.56 14.87
N GLN A 119 16.96 19.88 16.16
CA GLN A 119 15.77 19.85 17.03
C GLN A 119 14.62 20.75 16.54
N GLN A 120 14.93 21.83 15.82
CA GLN A 120 13.93 22.77 15.33
C GLN A 120 13.18 22.23 14.10
N ASP A 121 13.88 21.53 13.20
CA ASP A 121 13.27 20.89 12.03
C ASP A 121 12.35 19.73 12.45
N LEU A 122 12.75 19.00 13.51
CA LEU A 122 11.95 17.92 14.10
C LEU A 122 10.63 18.41 14.68
N GLY A 123 10.65 19.53 15.41
CA GLY A 123 9.44 20.09 16.02
C GLY A 123 8.39 20.50 14.97
N GLN A 124 8.82 21.16 13.89
CA GLN A 124 7.90 21.58 12.84
C GLN A 124 7.35 20.39 12.05
N PHE A 125 8.21 19.43 11.70
CA PHE A 125 7.80 18.20 11.04
C PHE A 125 6.71 17.46 11.83
N LEU A 126 6.88 17.32 13.16
CA LEU A 126 5.90 16.64 14.01
C LEU A 126 4.56 17.36 14.08
N LEU A 127 4.56 18.70 14.14
CA LEU A 127 3.32 19.46 14.12
C LEU A 127 2.56 19.23 12.82
N ASP A 128 3.27 19.14 11.69
CA ASP A 128 2.65 18.90 10.39
C ASP A 128 2.16 17.44 10.28
N GLU A 129 2.91 16.46 10.77
CA GLU A 129 2.47 15.06 10.83
C GLU A 129 1.25 14.87 11.75
N LEU A 130 1.24 15.50 12.93
CA LEU A 130 0.09 15.45 13.84
C LEU A 130 -1.14 16.11 13.22
N ARG A 131 -0.98 17.25 12.53
CA ARG A 131 -2.07 17.90 11.78
C ARG A 131 -2.63 16.99 10.70
N ASN A 132 -1.77 16.25 10.02
CA ASN A 132 -2.15 15.37 8.93
C ASN A 132 -2.64 13.99 9.41
N SER A 133 -2.40 13.61 10.66
CA SER A 133 -2.74 12.28 11.20
C SER A 133 -4.20 11.88 10.97
N THR A 134 -5.15 12.79 11.25
CA THR A 134 -6.58 12.55 11.05
C THR A 134 -6.92 12.41 9.56
N ALA A 135 -6.28 13.20 8.70
CA ALA A 135 -6.44 13.11 7.25
C ALA A 135 -5.90 11.77 6.71
N ASN A 136 -4.78 11.30 7.23
CA ASN A 136 -4.17 10.02 6.86
C ASN A 136 -5.05 8.83 7.29
N VAL A 137 -5.60 8.87 8.51
CA VAL A 137 -6.58 7.86 8.96
C VAL A 137 -7.83 7.90 8.08
N ALA A 138 -8.39 9.08 7.82
CA ALA A 138 -9.56 9.22 6.96
C ALA A 138 -9.30 8.70 5.54
N PHE A 139 -8.13 9.00 4.97
CA PHE A 139 -7.70 8.50 3.67
C PHE A 139 -7.64 6.97 3.63
N PHE A 140 -7.00 6.36 4.63
CA PHE A 140 -6.96 4.91 4.78
C PHE A 140 -8.38 4.30 4.87
N ILE A 141 -9.25 4.87 5.70
CA ILE A 141 -10.62 4.36 5.87
C ILE A 141 -11.42 4.47 4.58
N ARG A 142 -11.32 5.59 3.84
CA ARG A 142 -12.02 5.76 2.55
C ARG A 142 -11.62 4.70 1.55
N ARG A 143 -10.31 4.48 1.35
CA ARG A 143 -9.80 3.46 0.42
C ARG A 143 -10.22 2.07 0.85
N THR A 144 -10.04 1.75 2.12
CA THR A 144 -10.29 0.39 2.60
C THR A 144 -11.78 0.04 2.67
N ALA A 145 -12.67 1.02 2.76
CA ALA A 145 -14.12 0.82 2.70
C ALA A 145 -14.61 0.34 1.33
N LEU A 146 -13.82 0.51 0.26
CA LEU A 146 -14.20 0.05 -1.08
C LEU A 146 -14.00 -1.46 -1.30
N PHE A 147 -13.20 -2.14 -0.47
CA PHE A 147 -12.96 -3.56 -0.64
C PHE A 147 -14.15 -4.40 -0.17
N THR A 148 -14.49 -5.42 -0.95
CA THR A 148 -15.44 -6.44 -0.51
C THR A 148 -14.85 -7.29 0.62
N PRO A 149 -15.65 -8.02 1.40
CA PRO A 149 -15.13 -8.96 2.39
C PRO A 149 -14.13 -9.97 1.81
N GLN A 150 -14.36 -10.46 0.59
CA GLN A 150 -13.45 -11.38 -0.11
C GLN A 150 -12.12 -10.72 -0.45
N GLN A 151 -12.16 -9.48 -0.95
CA GLN A 151 -10.95 -8.70 -1.23
C GLN A 151 -10.18 -8.41 0.06
N GLY A 152 -10.87 -8.02 1.14
CA GLY A 152 -10.26 -7.79 2.45
C GLY A 152 -9.63 -9.07 3.03
N HIS A 153 -10.28 -10.22 2.86
CA HIS A 153 -9.75 -11.52 3.27
C HIS A 153 -8.47 -11.86 2.48
N CYS A 154 -8.50 -11.66 1.16
CA CYS A 154 -7.35 -11.87 0.29
C CYS A 154 -6.16 -10.96 0.65
N ILE A 155 -6.41 -9.69 0.92
CA ILE A 155 -5.38 -8.75 1.40
C ILE A 155 -4.79 -9.22 2.73
N ASN A 156 -5.63 -9.70 3.66
CA ASN A 156 -5.15 -10.25 4.93
C ASN A 156 -4.26 -11.50 4.73
N MET A 157 -4.66 -12.42 3.85
CA MET A 157 -3.86 -13.59 3.48
C MET A 157 -2.52 -13.18 2.88
N PHE A 158 -2.52 -12.18 1.99
CA PHE A 158 -1.32 -11.64 1.37
C PHE A 158 -0.34 -11.08 2.41
N LEU A 159 -0.81 -10.26 3.35
CA LEU A 159 0.02 -9.66 4.40
C LEU A 159 0.63 -10.73 5.32
N ILE A 160 -0.16 -11.74 5.72
CA ILE A 160 0.34 -12.88 6.49
C ILE A 160 1.37 -13.66 5.65
N GLY A 161 1.08 -13.91 4.38
CA GLY A 161 1.99 -14.60 3.46
C GLY A 161 3.32 -13.88 3.29
N LEU A 162 3.34 -12.55 3.15
CA LEU A 162 4.59 -11.79 3.12
C LEU A 162 5.42 -11.99 4.39
N SER A 163 4.78 -11.97 5.56
CA SER A 163 5.46 -12.22 6.83
C SER A 163 5.98 -13.66 6.98
N GLU A 164 5.29 -14.65 6.39
CA GLU A 164 5.70 -16.07 6.42
C GLU A 164 6.83 -16.36 5.41
N PHE A 165 6.76 -15.77 4.21
CA PHE A 165 7.70 -16.05 3.12
C PHE A 165 9.00 -15.26 3.25
N TYR A 166 8.95 -14.09 3.86
CA TYR A 166 10.07 -13.16 3.96
C TYR A 166 10.23 -12.63 5.40
N PRO A 167 10.50 -13.53 6.38
CA PRO A 167 10.55 -13.15 7.80
C PRO A 167 11.66 -12.14 8.12
N ASP A 168 12.77 -12.19 7.38
CA ASP A 168 13.94 -11.33 7.59
C ASP A 168 13.95 -10.09 6.68
N TYR A 169 12.95 -9.91 5.82
CA TYR A 169 12.89 -8.78 4.90
C TYR A 169 12.33 -7.52 5.58
N TYR A 170 11.50 -7.70 6.59
CA TYR A 170 10.74 -6.64 7.27
C TYR A 170 11.24 -6.50 8.71
N ASP A 171 12.07 -5.50 8.99
CA ASP A 171 12.75 -5.30 10.27
C ASP A 171 11.82 -5.22 11.47
N GLN A 172 10.57 -4.76 11.27
CA GLN A 172 9.59 -4.56 12.34
C GLN A 172 8.35 -5.44 12.17
N GLY A 173 8.40 -6.44 11.29
CA GLY A 173 7.25 -7.30 10.99
C GLY A 173 6.07 -6.51 10.41
N GLU A 174 6.35 -5.52 9.57
CA GLU A 174 5.41 -4.54 9.03
C GLU A 174 4.17 -5.19 8.38
N PRO A 175 4.27 -6.27 7.57
CA PRO A 175 3.10 -6.92 6.99
C PRO A 175 2.17 -7.51 8.06
N LEU A 176 2.74 -8.15 9.09
CA LEU A 176 1.97 -8.70 10.19
C LEU A 176 1.30 -7.58 11.00
N MET A 177 2.01 -6.47 11.22
CA MET A 177 1.45 -5.28 11.86
C MET A 177 0.26 -4.72 11.06
N ALA A 178 0.38 -4.59 9.74
CA ALA A 178 -0.70 -4.16 8.86
C ALA A 178 -1.93 -5.08 9.00
N SER A 179 -1.71 -6.40 8.98
CA SER A 179 -2.76 -7.40 9.19
C SER A 179 -3.47 -7.20 10.53
N GLN A 180 -2.71 -7.11 11.62
CA GLN A 180 -3.25 -7.01 12.98
C GLN A 180 -3.98 -5.70 13.26
N ARG A 181 -3.62 -4.61 12.59
CA ARG A 181 -4.26 -3.30 12.83
C ARG A 181 -5.62 -3.15 12.18
N TYR A 182 -5.85 -3.76 11.02
CA TYR A 182 -7.11 -3.56 10.29
C TYR A 182 -7.63 -4.81 9.60
N TRP A 183 -6.78 -5.56 8.92
CA TRP A 183 -7.24 -6.65 8.04
C TRP A 183 -7.66 -7.92 8.79
N PHE A 184 -7.29 -8.05 10.07
CA PHE A 184 -7.69 -9.18 10.93
C PHE A 184 -9.21 -9.39 11.01
N LYS A 185 -10.01 -8.34 10.79
CA LYS A 185 -11.48 -8.43 10.78
C LYS A 185 -12.04 -9.24 9.61
N TYR A 186 -11.21 -9.51 8.60
CA TYR A 186 -11.53 -10.38 7.46
C TYR A 186 -10.89 -11.77 7.61
N LYS A 187 -10.51 -12.19 8.83
CA LYS A 187 -10.26 -13.60 9.12
C LYS A 187 -11.59 -14.35 8.90
N LEU A 188 -11.53 -15.47 8.18
CA LEU A 188 -12.70 -16.33 7.94
C LEU A 188 -13.35 -16.75 9.27
#